data_AF-A0A7Y2L5X3-F1
#
_entry.id   AF-A0A7Y2L5X3-F1
#
_cell.length_a   1.000
_cell.length_b   1.000
_cell.length_c   1.000
_cell.angle_alpha   90.00
_cell.angle_beta   90.00
_cell.angle_gamma   90.00
#
_symmetry.space_group_name_H-M   'P 1'
#
loop_
_entity.id
_entity.type
_entity.pdbx_description
1 polymer ?
#
loop_
_entity_poly.entity_id
_entity_poly.type
_entity_poly.pdbx_seq_one_letter_code
_entity_poly.pdbx_strand_id
1 'polypeptide(L)' 'LRALDPRTRYLIADEVTAQLDPHIQAQVWRVLLEEVKRRELGLIVFSHNKALLEKVCSSIWMPQRDG' A
#
# COMPACT_ATOMS: atom_id res chain seq x y z
N LEU A 1 -9.90 1.00 14.26
CA LEU A 1 -8.67 0.57 13.57
C LEU A 1 -8.53 -0.96 13.60
N ARG A 2 -9.45 -1.71 12.96
CA ARG A 2 -9.42 -3.19 12.98
C ARG A 2 -8.23 -3.77 12.21
N ALA A 3 -7.82 -3.11 11.13
CA ALA A 3 -6.70 -3.54 10.29
C ALA A 3 -5.32 -3.44 10.96
N LEU A 4 -5.18 -2.70 12.06
CA LEU A 4 -3.89 -2.51 12.76
C LEU A 4 -3.85 -3.22 14.12
N ASP A 5 -4.71 -4.21 14.37
CA ASP A 5 -4.63 -5.07 15.56
C ASP A 5 -3.17 -5.55 15.76
N PRO A 6 -2.63 -5.59 16.99
CA PRO A 6 -1.25 -5.99 17.25
C PRO A 6 -0.83 -7.33 16.64
N ARG A 7 -1.77 -8.26 16.45
CA ARG A 7 -1.53 -9.60 15.86
C ARG A 7 -1.52 -9.59 14.33
N THR A 8 -1.85 -8.47 13.70
CA THR A 8 -1.82 -8.33 12.24
C THR A 8 -0.39 -8.55 11.74
N ARG A 9 -0.25 -9.40 10.72
CA ARG A 9 1.02 -9.68 10.03
C ARG A 9 1.07 -9.17 8.60
N TYR A 10 -0.09 -8.95 7.99
CA TYR A 10 -0.22 -8.49 6.61
C TYR A 10 -1.29 -7.41 6.49
N LEU A 11 -1.02 -6.40 5.68
CA LEU A 11 -1.96 -5.36 5.29
C LEU A 11 -2.24 -5.48 3.79
N ILE A 12 -3.52 -5.37 3.43
CA ILE A 12 -3.96 -5.31 2.05
C ILE A 12 -4.54 -3.92 1.82
N ALA A 13 -3.91 -3.16 0.93
CA ALA A 13 -4.32 -1.83 0.53
C ALA A 13 -4.88 -1.88 -0.89
N ASP A 14 -6.20 -2.04 -1.01
CA ASP A 14 -6.91 -2.07 -2.29
C ASP A 14 -7.49 -0.69 -2.61
N GLU A 15 -6.83 0.05 -3.52
CA GLU A 15 -7.20 1.41 -3.97
C GLU A 15 -7.52 2.41 -2.84
N VAL A 16 -6.94 2.20 -1.65
CA VAL A 16 -7.32 2.91 -0.40
C VAL A 16 -7.10 4.41 -0.43
N THR A 17 -6.34 4.93 -1.39
CA THR A 17 -6.06 6.36 -1.55
C THR A 17 -6.57 6.95 -2.86
N ALA A 18 -7.28 6.19 -3.70
CA ALA A 18 -7.64 6.61 -5.07
C ALA A 18 -8.50 7.90 -5.12
N GLN A 19 -9.34 8.12 -4.11
CA GLN A 19 -10.24 9.28 -4.02
C GLN A 19 -9.67 10.48 -3.27
N LEU A 20 -8.45 10.36 -2.74
CA LEU A 20 -7.84 11.42 -1.93
C LEU A 20 -7.05 12.40 -2.80
N ASP A 21 -6.97 13.64 -2.35
CA ASP A 21 -6.04 14.64 -2.89
C ASP A 21 -4.57 14.15 -2.78
N PRO A 22 -3.70 14.42 -3.78
CA PRO A 22 -2.30 13.97 -3.79
C PRO A 22 -1.49 14.28 -2.53
N HIS A 23 -1.73 15.41 -1.86
CA HIS A 23 -1.03 15.75 -0.62
C HIS A 23 -1.45 14.79 0.51
N ILE A 24 -2.75 14.55 0.66
CA ILE A 24 -3.29 13.62 1.66
C ILE A 24 -2.85 12.19 1.35
N GLN A 25 -2.82 11.78 0.07
CA GLN A 25 -2.29 10.47 -0.33
C GLN A 25 -0.86 10.27 0.21
N ALA A 26 0.02 11.24 -0.04
CA ALA A 26 1.42 11.15 0.38
C ALA A 26 1.56 11.07 1.92
N GLN A 27 0.72 11.78 2.67
CA GLN A 27 0.71 11.70 4.13
C GLN A 27 0.26 10.32 4.63
N VAL A 28 -0.83 9.77 4.07
CA VAL A 28 -1.34 8.44 4.42
C VAL A 28 -0.30 7.37 4.14
N TRP A 29 0.31 7.38 2.96
CA TRP A 29 1.33 6.41 2.58
C TRP A 29 2.58 6.50 3.45
N ARG A 30 3.01 7.71 3.83
CA ARG A 30 4.13 7.89 4.76
C ARG A 30 3.87 7.18 6.09
N VAL A 31 2.74 7.47 6.72
CA VAL A 31 2.38 6.87 8.02
C VAL A 31 2.21 5.35 7.89
N LEU A 32 1.57 4.88 6.82
CA LEU A 32 1.37 3.44 6.60
C LEU A 32 2.70 2.70 6.43
N LEU A 33 3.63 3.26 5.66
CA LEU A 33 4.96 2.66 5.43
C LEU A 33 5.83 2.68 6.69
N GLU A 34 5.74 3.74 7.50
CA GLU A 34 6.39 3.79 8.82
C GLU A 34 5.87 2.67 9.72
N GLU A 35 4.55 2.45 9.75
CA GLU A 35 3.93 1.38 10.53
C GLU A 35 4.30 -0.02 10.04
N VAL A 36 4.29 -0.23 8.71
CA VAL A 36 4.70 -1.47 8.07
C VAL A 36 6.15 -1.79 8.43
N LYS A 37 7.05 -0.81 8.36
CA LYS A 37 8.46 -0.98 8.72
C LYS A 37 8.63 -1.24 10.22
N ARG A 38 7.97 -0.47 11.07
CA ARG A 38 8.07 -0.57 12.53
C ARG A 38 7.65 -1.94 13.06
N ARG A 39 6.65 -2.55 12.43
CA ARG A 39 6.04 -3.82 12.86
C ARG A 39 6.41 -5.01 11.98
N GLU A 40 7.29 -4.80 11.01
CA GLU A 40 7.70 -5.82 10.01
C GLU A 40 6.50 -6.49 9.32
N LEU A 41 5.49 -5.69 8.94
CA LEU A 41 4.29 -6.18 8.29
C LEU A 41 4.58 -6.49 6.81
N GLY A 42 3.94 -7.53 6.28
CA GLY A 42 3.80 -7.65 4.83
C GLY A 42 2.76 -6.66 4.33
N LEU A 43 3.04 -5.96 3.23
CA LEU A 43 2.11 -5.03 2.60
C LEU A 43 1.84 -5.48 1.16
N ILE A 44 0.56 -5.67 0.84
CA ILE A 44 0.08 -5.96 -0.51
C ILE A 44 -0.73 -4.76 -0.97
N VAL A 45 -0.36 -4.17 -2.11
CA VAL A 45 -1.03 -2.98 -2.64
C VAL A 45 -1.63 -3.30 -4.01
N PHE A 46 -2.90 -2.98 -4.18
CA PHE A 46 -3.57 -2.96 -5.47
C PHE A 46 -3.82 -1.50 -5.86
N SER A 47 -3.30 -1.11 -7.02
CA SER A 47 -3.60 0.19 -7.61
C SER A 47 -3.41 0.20 -9.12
N HIS A 48 -4.20 1.02 -9.81
CA HIS A 48 -3.98 1.37 -11.21
C HIS A 48 -2.87 2.42 -11.39
N ASN A 49 -2.38 3.04 -10.32
CA ASN A 49 -1.32 4.05 -10.38
C ASN A 49 0.08 3.43 -10.24
N LYS A 50 0.76 3.24 -11.36
CA LYS A 50 2.13 2.68 -11.38
C LYS A 50 3.14 3.54 -10.60
N ALA A 51 3.07 4.86 -10.71
CA ALA A 51 4.00 5.76 -10.02
C ALA A 51 3.84 5.72 -8.50
N LEU A 52 2.63 5.40 -8.02
CA LEU A 52 2.40 5.11 -6.60
C LEU A 52 3.05 3.77 -6.23
N LEU A 53 2.77 2.69 -6.98
CA LEU A 53 3.33 1.37 -6.71
C LEU A 53 4.86 1.36 -6.66
N GLU A 54 5.51 2.06 -7.60
CA GLU A 54 6.98 2.21 -7.65
C GLU A 54 7.57 2.91 -6.42
N LYS A 55 6.78 3.73 -5.72
CA LYS A 55 7.23 4.43 -4.50
C LYS A 55 7.01 3.61 -3.24
N VAL A 56 5.98 2.77 -3.20
CA VAL A 56 5.52 2.14 -1.95
C VAL A 56 5.80 0.64 -1.89
N CYS A 57 5.99 -0.04 -3.02
CA CYS A 57 6.20 -1.47 -3.10
C CYS A 57 7.68 -1.82 -3.32
N SER A 58 8.17 -2.84 -2.63
CA SER A 58 9.52 -3.39 -2.85
C SER A 58 9.62 -4.24 -4.12
N SER A 59 8.49 -4.74 -4.61
CA SER A 59 8.40 -5.52 -5.84
C SER A 59 7.00 -5.31 -6.45
N ILE A 60 6.93 -5.31 -7.76
CA ILE A 60 5.68 -5.09 -8.50
C ILE A 60 5.46 -6.26 -9.42
N TRP A 61 4.30 -6.90 -9.30
CA TRP A 61 3.82 -7.86 -10.28
C TRP A 61 2.84 -7.16 -11.21
N MET A 62 3.01 -7.38 -12.52
CA MET A 62 2.09 -6.89 -13.54
C MET A 62 1.38 -8.10 -14.15
N PRO A 63 0.04 -8.11 -14.21
CA PRO A 63 -0.69 -9.15 -14.91
C PRO A 63 -0.29 -9.14 -16.39
N GLN A 64 0.19 -10.26 -16.91
CA GLN A 64 0.29 -10.45 -18.35
C GLN A 64 -1.14 -10.61 -18.88
N ARG A 65 -1.50 -9.77 -19.86
CA ARG A 65 -2.66 -10.06 -20.70
C ARG A 65 -2.18 -11.07 -21.73
N ASP A 66 -2.47 -12.34 -21.50
CA ASP A 66 -2.37 -13.35 -22.56
C ASP A 66 -3.27 -12.88 -23.71
N GLY A 67 -2.67 -12.78 -24.91
CA GLY A 67 -3.35 -12.41 -26.14
C GLY A 67 -4.01 -13.60 -26.80
#